data_AF-A0AAV1UZZ8-F1
#
_entry.id   AF-A0AAV1UZZ8-F1
#
_cell.length_a   1.000
_cell.length_b   1.000
_cell.length_c   1.000
_cell.angle_alpha   90.00
_cell.angle_beta   90.00
_cell.angle_gamma   90.00
#
_symmetry.space_group_name_H-M   'P 1'
#
loop_
_entity.id
_entity.type
_entity.pdbx_description
1 polymer ?
#
loop_
_entity_poly.entity_id
_entity_poly.type
_entity_poly.pdbx_seq_one_letter_code
_entity_poly.pdbx_strand_id
1 'polypeptide(L)'
;MKRYLDLEETPTQIDYLLVEMALSLEESPLRIVKYLVELYEIGGAYNVVAGLHTLLLAHYRIDSKAMCHAWMELKLHPQYVLDMLVLSMDQLNIELELVVVSVWLRYVDLYRKKYPRTYSAEDALKHLFRNKGAVEVEKIIGKIPDVGKNKMVKRQLLKLYHAAVTSEQDMDTKSRFYRHLKDWFERLFDAHWFFRHLRDWFKSIF
;
A
#
# COMPACT_ATOMS: atom_id res chain seq x y z
N MET A 1 4.19 9.45 -27.90
CA MET A 1 3.83 8.33 -27.01
C MET A 1 3.93 6.96 -27.68
N LYS A 2 3.67 6.79 -28.99
CA LYS A 2 3.82 5.51 -29.73
C LYS A 2 5.26 5.06 -30.07
N ARG A 3 6.32 5.73 -29.59
CA ARG A 3 7.73 5.42 -29.93
C ARG A 3 8.52 4.70 -28.83
N TYR A 4 7.89 4.37 -27.70
CA TYR A 4 8.58 3.84 -26.51
C TYR A 4 8.40 2.34 -26.28
N LEU A 5 7.76 1.62 -27.21
CA LEU A 5 7.41 0.20 -27.00
C LEU A 5 8.36 -0.80 -27.67
N ASP A 6 9.36 -0.35 -28.44
CA ASP A 6 10.28 -1.23 -29.19
C ASP A 6 11.69 -1.32 -28.57
N LEU A 7 11.85 -0.98 -27.30
CA LEU A 7 13.16 -1.02 -26.66
C LEU A 7 13.22 -2.17 -25.64
N GLU A 8 14.08 -3.15 -25.92
CA GLU A 8 14.64 -4.06 -24.93
C GLU A 8 15.56 -3.28 -23.97
N GLU A 9 15.03 -2.27 -23.28
CA GLU A 9 15.81 -1.47 -22.36
C GLU A 9 16.13 -2.27 -21.10
N THR A 10 17.40 -2.22 -20.71
CA THR A 10 17.83 -2.75 -19.42
C THR A 10 17.08 -2.00 -18.30
N PRO A 11 16.77 -2.66 -17.15
CA PRO A 11 16.08 -2.02 -16.02
C PRO A 11 16.67 -0.65 -15.63
N THR A 12 17.99 -0.49 -15.79
CA THR A 12 18.74 0.73 -15.50
C THR A 12 18.40 1.93 -16.40
N GLN A 13 18.03 1.71 -17.66
CA GLN A 13 17.64 2.78 -18.59
C GLN A 13 16.22 3.28 -18.30
N ILE A 14 15.32 2.36 -17.93
CA ILE A 14 13.98 2.66 -17.46
C ILE A 14 14.06 3.52 -16.18
N ASP A 15 14.89 3.13 -15.21
CA ASP A 15 15.10 3.90 -13.99
C ASP A 15 15.63 5.33 -14.27
N TYR A 16 16.55 5.49 -15.22
CA TYR A 16 17.11 6.80 -15.59
C TYR A 16 16.08 7.71 -16.28
N LEU A 17 15.34 7.18 -17.28
CA LEU A 17 14.29 7.92 -17.99
C LEU A 17 13.16 8.36 -17.06
N LEU A 18 12.79 7.52 -16.10
CA LEU A 18 11.72 7.83 -15.17
C LEU A 18 12.16 8.82 -14.09
N VAL A 19 13.43 8.76 -13.67
CA VAL A 19 14.04 9.80 -12.83
C VAL A 19 14.12 11.12 -13.61
N GLU A 20 14.52 11.12 -14.89
CA GLU A 20 14.47 12.32 -15.72
C GLU A 20 13.05 12.88 -15.88
N MET A 21 12.05 12.04 -16.14
CA MET A 21 10.64 12.46 -16.20
C MET A 21 10.14 13.01 -14.86
N ALA A 22 10.56 12.39 -13.75
CA ALA A 22 10.24 12.85 -12.40
C ALA A 22 11.06 14.08 -11.97
N LEU A 23 12.13 14.43 -12.68
CA LEU A 23 12.96 15.62 -12.44
C LEU A 23 12.67 16.75 -13.43
N SER A 24 12.10 16.47 -14.60
CA SER A 24 11.64 17.46 -15.59
C SER A 24 10.31 18.12 -15.18
N LEU A 25 10.16 18.42 -13.89
CA LEU A 25 8.97 18.72 -13.07
C LEU A 25 8.11 19.94 -13.46
N GLU A 26 7.96 20.22 -14.75
CA GLU A 26 6.88 21.08 -15.23
C GLU A 26 5.53 20.33 -15.33
N GLU A 27 5.56 19.00 -15.22
CA GLU A 27 4.36 18.17 -15.36
C GLU A 27 3.51 18.17 -14.08
N SER A 28 2.19 18.31 -14.25
CA SER A 28 1.26 18.33 -13.13
C SER A 28 1.25 16.96 -12.41
N PRO A 29 1.09 16.94 -11.06
CA PRO A 29 0.99 15.69 -10.30
C PRO A 29 -0.08 14.73 -10.82
N LEU A 30 -1.18 15.26 -11.37
CA LEU A 30 -2.22 14.47 -12.02
C LEU A 30 -1.68 13.66 -13.20
N ARG A 31 -0.89 14.28 -14.07
CA ARG A 31 -0.35 13.62 -15.25
C ARG A 31 0.67 12.55 -14.87
N ILE A 32 1.53 12.84 -13.89
CA ILE A 32 2.49 11.88 -13.36
C ILE A 32 1.77 10.66 -12.79
N VAL A 33 0.77 10.86 -11.92
CA VAL A 33 -0.01 9.76 -11.35
C VAL A 33 -0.71 8.97 -12.44
N LYS A 34 -1.26 9.62 -13.47
CA LYS A 34 -1.89 8.94 -14.59
C LYS A 34 -0.90 7.99 -15.30
N TYR A 35 0.32 8.43 -15.56
CA TYR A 35 1.35 7.58 -16.15
C TYR A 35 1.73 6.41 -15.25
N LEU A 36 1.83 6.62 -13.94
CA LEU A 36 2.12 5.53 -13.00
C LEU A 36 1.01 4.49 -12.97
N VAL A 37 -0.25 4.90 -13.06
CA VAL A 37 -1.40 3.99 -13.18
C VAL A 37 -1.32 3.20 -14.48
N GLU A 38 -1.08 3.85 -15.61
CA GLU A 38 -0.91 3.18 -16.90
C GLU A 38 0.24 2.17 -16.88
N LEU A 39 1.38 2.52 -16.28
CA LEU A 39 2.52 1.61 -16.10
C LEU A 39 2.20 0.44 -15.17
N TYR A 40 1.44 0.68 -14.11
CA TYR A 40 1.01 -0.38 -13.18
C TYR A 40 0.12 -1.40 -13.88
N GLU A 41 -0.78 -0.94 -14.75
CA GLU A 41 -1.74 -1.78 -15.48
C GLU A 41 -1.11 -2.63 -16.59
N ILE A 42 0.03 -2.21 -17.16
CA ILE A 42 0.75 -2.99 -18.19
C ILE A 42 1.29 -4.32 -17.66
N GLY A 43 1.41 -4.46 -16.32
CA GLY A 43 1.91 -5.67 -15.67
C GLY A 43 3.43 -5.82 -15.77
N GLY A 44 4.07 -6.26 -14.69
CA GLY A 44 5.53 -6.48 -14.66
C GLY A 44 6.38 -5.26 -14.28
N ALA A 45 5.81 -4.05 -14.25
CA ALA A 45 6.51 -2.82 -13.83
C ALA A 45 6.24 -2.43 -12.36
N TYR A 46 5.69 -3.32 -11.54
CA TYR A 46 5.23 -3.01 -10.18
C TYR A 46 6.29 -2.38 -9.28
N ASN A 47 7.51 -2.94 -9.29
CA ASN A 47 8.62 -2.44 -8.46
C ASN A 47 9.05 -1.04 -8.91
N VAL A 48 9.06 -0.80 -10.22
CA VAL A 48 9.40 0.50 -10.82
C VAL A 48 8.36 1.54 -10.43
N VAL A 49 7.07 1.23 -10.59
CA VAL A 49 5.96 2.13 -10.20
C VAL A 49 6.03 2.48 -8.72
N ALA A 50 6.29 1.50 -7.85
CA ALA A 50 6.39 1.72 -6.42
C ALA A 50 7.62 2.58 -6.04
N GLY A 51 8.77 2.33 -6.68
CA GLY A 51 9.98 3.14 -6.53
C GLY A 51 9.74 4.59 -6.94
N LEU A 52 9.11 4.83 -8.09
CA LEU A 52 8.76 6.17 -8.55
C LEU A 52 7.77 6.86 -7.64
N HIS A 53 6.73 6.17 -7.19
CA HIS A 53 5.79 6.73 -6.23
C HIS A 53 6.49 7.18 -4.95
N THR A 54 7.43 6.37 -4.46
CA THR A 54 8.24 6.69 -3.28
C THR A 54 9.12 7.92 -3.52
N LEU A 55 9.81 7.99 -4.67
CA LEU A 55 10.62 9.14 -5.06
C LEU A 55 9.76 10.41 -5.18
N LEU A 56 8.58 10.32 -5.79
CA LEU A 56 7.64 11.42 -5.90
C LEU A 56 7.11 11.84 -4.53
N LEU A 57 6.80 10.92 -3.62
CA LEU A 57 6.39 11.28 -2.27
C LEU A 57 7.53 11.92 -1.47
N ALA A 58 8.78 11.52 -1.70
CA ALA A 58 9.95 12.17 -1.14
C ALA A 58 10.19 13.56 -1.75
N HIS A 59 9.93 13.73 -3.04
CA HIS A 59 10.03 15.01 -3.74
C HIS A 59 8.91 15.98 -3.32
N TYR A 60 7.66 15.53 -3.42
CA TYR A 60 6.45 16.23 -2.97
C TYR A 60 6.23 16.10 -1.45
N ARG A 61 7.28 15.83 -0.66
CA ARG A 61 7.19 15.72 0.80
C ARG A 61 6.58 16.98 1.45
N ILE A 62 6.63 18.10 0.74
CA ILE A 62 6.03 19.39 1.11
C ILE A 62 4.56 19.49 0.65
N ASP A 63 4.18 18.91 -0.49
CA ASP A 63 2.81 18.96 -1.03
C ASP A 63 2.20 17.56 -1.30
N SER A 64 2.08 16.78 -0.24
CA SER A 64 1.29 15.55 -0.26
C SER A 64 -0.19 15.76 -0.58
N LYS A 65 -0.69 17.01 -0.61
CA LYS A 65 -2.08 17.29 -1.02
C LYS A 65 -2.24 17.13 -2.52
N ALA A 66 -1.27 17.60 -3.32
CA ALA A 66 -1.34 17.49 -4.77
C ALA A 66 -1.47 16.03 -5.24
N MET A 67 -0.70 15.11 -4.65
CA MET A 67 -0.83 13.66 -4.91
C MET A 67 -2.21 13.12 -4.51
N CYS A 68 -2.72 13.50 -3.33
CA CYS A 68 -4.07 13.11 -2.92
C CYS A 68 -5.14 13.63 -3.88
N HIS A 69 -5.01 14.88 -4.37
CA HIS A 69 -5.93 15.46 -5.35
C HIS A 69 -5.88 14.71 -6.67
N ALA A 70 -4.68 14.38 -7.17
CA ALA A 70 -4.51 13.57 -8.37
C ALA A 70 -5.20 12.20 -8.24
N TRP A 71 -4.97 11.47 -7.14
CA TRP A 71 -5.64 10.19 -6.88
C TRP A 71 -7.17 10.33 -6.75
N MET A 72 -7.66 11.43 -6.18
CA MET A 72 -9.09 11.71 -6.05
C MET A 72 -9.75 12.05 -7.39
N GLU A 73 -9.05 12.76 -8.26
CA GLU A 73 -9.52 13.14 -9.60
C GLU A 73 -9.61 11.93 -10.53
N LEU A 74 -8.61 11.05 -10.46
CA LEU A 74 -8.60 9.76 -11.15
C LEU A 74 -9.54 8.72 -10.50
N LYS A 75 -10.21 9.08 -9.39
CA LYS A 75 -11.15 8.22 -8.65
C LYS A 75 -10.55 6.86 -8.25
N LEU A 76 -9.25 6.83 -7.98
CA LEU A 76 -8.58 5.58 -7.61
C LEU A 76 -9.16 5.03 -6.30
N HIS A 77 -9.21 3.71 -6.16
CA HIS A 77 -9.66 3.12 -4.91
C HIS A 77 -8.52 3.15 -3.87
N PRO A 78 -8.76 3.40 -2.57
CA PRO A 78 -7.67 3.47 -1.59
C PRO A 78 -6.83 2.20 -1.49
N GLN A 79 -7.43 1.03 -1.71
CA GLN A 79 -6.67 -0.23 -1.79
C GLN A 79 -5.69 -0.23 -2.97
N TYR A 80 -6.12 0.25 -4.13
CA TYR A 80 -5.28 0.30 -5.33
C TYR A 80 -4.10 1.27 -5.13
N VAL A 81 -4.37 2.44 -4.54
CA VAL A 81 -3.32 3.39 -4.16
C VAL A 81 -2.37 2.76 -3.14
N LEU A 82 -2.89 2.02 -2.15
CA LEU A 82 -2.04 1.32 -1.20
C LEU A 82 -1.14 0.30 -1.91
N ASP A 83 -1.68 -0.52 -2.81
CA ASP A 83 -0.89 -1.53 -3.53
C ASP A 83 0.23 -0.89 -4.36
N MET A 84 -0.04 0.24 -5.02
CA MET A 84 1.01 1.00 -5.73
C MET A 84 2.10 1.55 -4.79
N LEU A 85 1.76 1.84 -3.53
CA LEU A 85 2.68 2.39 -2.53
C LEU A 85 3.41 1.32 -1.69
N VAL A 86 2.79 0.15 -1.49
CA VAL A 86 3.25 -0.89 -0.57
C VAL A 86 4.19 -1.90 -1.21
N LEU A 87 4.13 -2.08 -2.54
CA LEU A 87 5.08 -2.91 -3.27
C LEU A 87 6.54 -2.47 -3.11
N SER A 88 6.80 -1.27 -2.58
CA SER A 88 8.13 -0.80 -2.23
C SER A 88 8.53 -0.99 -0.75
N MET A 89 7.60 -1.25 0.17
CA MET A 89 7.89 -1.12 1.62
C MET A 89 8.88 -2.14 2.17
N ASP A 90 9.00 -3.33 1.60
CA ASP A 90 9.94 -4.36 2.09
C ASP A 90 11.42 -3.92 2.03
N GLN A 91 11.72 -2.82 1.34
CA GLN A 91 13.08 -2.27 1.14
C GLN A 91 13.26 -0.87 1.74
N LEU A 92 12.22 -0.26 2.32
CA LEU A 92 12.30 1.11 2.83
C LEU A 92 12.74 1.13 4.30
N ASN A 93 13.29 2.25 4.73
CA ASN A 93 13.47 2.49 6.16
C ASN A 93 12.13 2.90 6.79
N ILE A 94 12.01 2.69 8.10
CA ILE A 94 10.78 2.96 8.87
C ILE A 94 10.31 4.41 8.78
N GLU A 95 11.20 5.38 8.57
CA GLU A 95 10.80 6.79 8.44
C GLU A 95 10.05 7.04 7.14
N LEU A 96 10.52 6.47 6.04
CA LEU A 96 9.91 6.60 4.73
C LEU A 96 8.59 5.83 4.65
N GLU A 97 8.53 4.63 5.24
CA GLU A 97 7.27 3.89 5.42
C GLU A 97 6.22 4.73 6.15
N LEU A 98 6.59 5.39 7.25
CA LEU A 98 5.66 6.24 7.99
C LEU A 98 5.20 7.46 7.18
N VAL A 99 6.04 8.02 6.31
CA VAL A 99 5.64 9.08 5.39
C VAL A 99 4.61 8.56 4.39
N VAL A 100 4.87 7.41 3.76
CA VAL A 100 3.96 6.78 2.80
C VAL A 100 2.61 6.47 3.46
N VAL A 101 2.63 5.82 4.63
CA VAL A 101 1.42 5.52 5.41
C VAL A 101 0.67 6.79 5.79
N SER A 102 1.38 7.85 6.23
CA SER A 102 0.77 9.14 6.56
C SER A 102 0.01 9.75 5.38
N VAL A 103 0.62 9.74 4.19
CA VAL A 103 0.01 10.31 2.98
C VAL A 103 -1.17 9.47 2.54
N TRP A 104 -1.04 8.14 2.57
CA TRP A 104 -2.13 7.23 2.24
C TRP A 104 -3.32 7.37 3.22
N LEU A 105 -3.09 7.47 4.53
CA LEU A 105 -4.15 7.69 5.51
C LEU A 105 -4.90 9.01 5.28
N ARG A 106 -4.18 10.06 4.89
CA ARG A 106 -4.82 11.33 4.49
C ARG A 106 -5.70 11.14 3.26
N TYR A 107 -5.22 10.39 2.27
CA TYR A 107 -6.01 10.07 1.10
C TYR A 107 -7.26 9.26 1.45
N VAL A 108 -7.15 8.25 2.31
CA VAL A 108 -8.29 7.48 2.84
C VAL A 108 -9.32 8.42 3.49
N ASP A 109 -8.90 9.36 4.34
CA ASP A 109 -9.81 10.33 4.97
C ASP A 109 -10.54 11.19 3.93
N LEU A 110 -9.85 11.64 2.88
CA LEU A 110 -10.46 12.42 1.78
C LEU A 110 -11.44 11.58 0.95
N TYR A 111 -11.05 10.35 0.62
CA TYR A 111 -11.86 9.42 -0.16
C TYR A 111 -13.15 9.07 0.58
N ARG A 112 -13.06 8.73 1.87
CA ARG A 112 -14.22 8.40 2.71
C ARG A 112 -15.18 9.57 2.90
N LYS A 113 -14.67 10.80 2.99
CA LYS A 113 -15.53 11.99 3.04
C LYS A 113 -16.34 12.17 1.75
N LYS A 114 -15.73 11.88 0.60
CA LYS A 114 -16.39 11.98 -0.71
C LYS A 114 -17.31 10.77 -1.00
N TYR A 115 -16.93 9.59 -0.54
CA TYR A 115 -17.61 8.31 -0.80
C TYR A 115 -17.79 7.49 0.48
N PRO A 116 -18.66 7.93 1.42
CA PRO A 116 -18.74 7.36 2.78
C PRO A 116 -19.24 5.92 2.87
N ARG A 117 -19.86 5.39 1.81
CA ARG A 117 -20.43 4.03 1.77
C ARG A 117 -19.58 3.02 1.01
N THR A 118 -18.50 3.45 0.37
CA THR A 118 -17.69 2.58 -0.50
C THR A 118 -16.39 2.13 0.16
N TYR A 119 -15.94 2.81 1.22
CA TYR A 119 -14.71 2.47 1.92
C TYR A 119 -14.84 2.82 3.40
N SER A 120 -14.67 1.84 4.27
CA SER A 120 -14.80 2.00 5.72
C SER A 120 -13.46 2.22 6.41
N ALA A 121 -13.49 2.50 7.72
CA ALA A 121 -12.28 2.50 8.54
C ALA A 121 -11.69 1.08 8.69
N GLU A 122 -12.57 0.07 8.74
CA GLU A 122 -12.21 -1.34 8.82
C GLU A 122 -11.47 -1.79 7.55
N ASP A 123 -11.96 -1.41 6.37
CA ASP A 123 -11.29 -1.70 5.09
C ASP A 123 -9.87 -1.13 5.09
N ALA A 124 -9.69 0.10 5.59
CA ALA A 124 -8.37 0.72 5.67
C ALA A 124 -7.39 -0.11 6.53
N LEU A 125 -7.81 -0.59 7.70
CA LEU A 125 -6.94 -1.43 8.53
C LEU A 125 -6.68 -2.79 7.92
N LYS A 126 -7.71 -3.44 7.39
CA LYS A 126 -7.60 -4.76 6.75
C LYS A 126 -6.58 -4.73 5.61
N HIS A 127 -6.56 -3.63 4.88
CA HIS A 127 -5.61 -3.39 3.80
C HIS A 127 -4.21 -3.06 4.29
N LEU A 128 -4.08 -2.14 5.25
CA LEU A 128 -2.77 -1.71 5.77
C LEU A 128 -2.05 -2.83 6.54
N PHE A 129 -2.81 -3.64 7.28
CA PHE A 129 -2.29 -4.71 8.12
C PHE A 129 -2.69 -6.08 7.59
N ARG A 130 -2.71 -6.23 6.26
CA ARG A 130 -3.02 -7.50 5.60
C ARG A 130 -2.19 -8.62 6.24
N ASN A 131 -2.85 -9.70 6.64
CA ASN A 131 -2.26 -10.87 7.30
C ASN A 131 -1.74 -10.66 8.73
N LYS A 132 -2.10 -9.57 9.42
CA LYS A 132 -1.76 -9.35 10.83
C LYS A 132 -2.98 -9.50 11.73
N GLY A 133 -2.79 -10.16 12.87
CA GLY A 133 -3.82 -10.24 13.91
C GLY A 133 -3.92 -8.95 14.73
N ALA A 134 -5.04 -8.73 15.44
CA ALA A 134 -5.27 -7.52 16.24
C ALA A 134 -4.13 -7.19 17.22
N VAL A 135 -3.61 -8.21 17.93
CA VAL A 135 -2.48 -8.06 18.86
C VAL A 135 -1.20 -7.59 18.15
N GLU A 136 -0.94 -8.09 16.94
CA GLU A 136 0.22 -7.69 16.15
C GLU A 136 0.07 -6.26 15.65
N VAL A 137 -1.12 -5.88 15.18
CA VAL A 137 -1.45 -4.52 14.75
C VAL A 137 -1.22 -3.52 15.88
N GLU A 138 -1.76 -3.81 17.06
CA GLU A 138 -1.56 -2.97 18.25
C GLU A 138 -0.07 -2.84 18.60
N LYS A 139 0.69 -3.94 18.55
CA LYS A 139 2.14 -3.93 18.76
C LYS A 139 2.87 -3.06 17.71
N ILE A 140 2.49 -3.14 16.45
CA ILE A 140 3.09 -2.33 15.36
C ILE A 140 2.80 -0.84 15.60
N ILE A 141 1.54 -0.48 15.86
CA ILE A 141 1.15 0.91 16.15
C ILE A 141 1.86 1.41 17.41
N GLY A 142 2.01 0.55 18.42
CA GLY A 142 2.72 0.84 19.67
C GLY A 142 4.17 1.26 19.46
N LYS A 143 4.87 0.63 18.50
CA LYS A 143 6.26 0.93 18.13
C LYS A 143 6.45 2.28 17.44
N ILE A 144 5.40 2.90 16.90
CA ILE A 144 5.50 4.21 16.27
C ILE A 144 5.87 5.25 17.34
N PRO A 145 6.97 6.01 17.17
CA PRO A 145 7.37 7.04 18.14
C PRO A 145 6.28 8.10 18.31
N ASP A 146 5.94 8.45 19.55
CA ASP A 146 4.92 9.47 19.85
C ASP A 146 5.50 10.90 19.83
N VAL A 147 6.21 11.25 18.77
CA VAL A 147 6.89 12.55 18.61
C VAL A 147 6.65 13.15 17.22
N GLY A 148 6.63 14.47 17.12
CA GLY A 148 6.54 15.21 15.85
C GLY A 148 5.41 14.75 14.92
N LYS A 149 5.73 14.46 13.66
CA LYS A 149 4.78 13.97 12.65
C LYS A 149 4.27 12.55 12.93
N ASN A 150 5.08 11.71 13.58
CA ASN A 150 4.75 10.31 13.88
C ASN A 150 3.62 10.20 14.91
N LYS A 151 3.53 11.13 15.86
CA LYS A 151 2.40 11.27 16.78
C LYS A 151 1.05 11.37 16.07
N MET A 152 0.99 12.12 14.96
CA MET A 152 -0.26 12.27 14.20
C MET A 152 -0.65 10.96 13.50
N VAL A 153 0.31 10.31 12.85
CA VAL A 153 0.11 9.01 12.18
C VAL A 153 -0.35 7.97 13.19
N LYS A 154 0.33 7.86 14.33
CA LYS A 154 -0.03 6.96 15.42
C LYS A 154 -1.47 7.19 15.91
N ARG A 155 -1.85 8.45 16.14
CA ARG A 155 -3.22 8.81 16.56
C ARG A 155 -4.26 8.44 15.50
N GLN A 156 -3.99 8.67 14.22
CA GLN A 156 -4.90 8.28 13.13
C GLN A 156 -5.06 6.76 13.06
N LEU A 157 -3.96 6.00 13.16
CA LEU A 157 -3.99 4.54 13.17
C LEU A 157 -4.74 3.99 14.40
N LEU A 158 -4.49 4.53 15.60
CA LEU A 158 -5.24 4.17 16.80
C LEU A 158 -6.73 4.48 16.66
N LYS A 159 -7.09 5.64 16.09
CA LYS A 159 -8.48 6.01 15.85
C LYS A 159 -9.16 5.03 14.89
N LEU A 160 -8.50 4.65 13.80
CA LEU A 160 -9.02 3.64 12.88
C LEU A 160 -9.17 2.30 13.60
N TYR A 161 -8.12 1.86 14.31
CA TYR A 161 -8.09 0.60 15.06
C TYR A 161 -9.25 0.51 16.05
N HIS A 162 -9.42 1.51 16.91
CA HIS A 162 -10.52 1.53 17.86
C HIS A 162 -11.88 1.59 17.16
N ALA A 163 -12.03 2.37 16.07
CA ALA A 163 -13.29 2.41 15.33
C ALA A 163 -13.68 1.02 14.77
N ALA A 164 -12.72 0.27 14.22
CA ALA A 164 -12.95 -1.08 13.70
C ALA A 164 -13.24 -2.10 14.82
N VAL A 165 -12.48 -2.05 15.92
CA VAL A 165 -12.70 -2.94 17.07
C VAL A 165 -14.06 -2.67 17.73
N THR A 166 -14.48 -1.40 17.80
CA THR A 166 -15.79 -1.03 18.37
C THR A 166 -16.94 -1.42 17.43
N SER A 167 -16.80 -1.29 16.10
CA SER A 167 -17.83 -1.79 15.17
C SER A 167 -18.01 -3.30 15.23
N GLU A 168 -16.95 -4.04 15.59
CA GLU A 168 -17.03 -5.50 15.78
C GLU A 168 -17.65 -5.93 17.13
N GLN A 169 -17.67 -5.07 18.15
CA GLN A 169 -18.25 -5.40 19.46
C GLN A 169 -19.78 -5.31 19.50
N ASP A 170 -20.41 -4.75 18.47
CA ASP A 170 -21.87 -4.61 18.35
C ASP A 170 -22.54 -5.78 17.60
N MET A 171 -21.75 -6.74 17.09
CA MET A 171 -22.24 -7.97 16.47
C MET A 171 -21.53 -9.16 17.09
N ASP A 172 -22.27 -10.22 17.40
CA ASP A 172 -21.91 -11.53 17.98
C ASP A 172 -20.82 -12.32 17.19
N THR A 173 -19.72 -11.65 16.86
CA THR A 173 -18.86 -11.91 15.70
C THR A 173 -17.37 -11.81 16.04
N LYS A 174 -16.98 -11.52 17.29
CA LYS A 174 -15.64 -11.93 17.76
C LYS A 174 -15.43 -13.42 17.43
N SER A 175 -16.43 -14.26 17.68
CA SER A 175 -16.39 -15.68 17.34
C SER A 175 -16.29 -15.99 15.84
N ARG A 176 -16.80 -15.11 14.96
CA ARG A 176 -16.82 -15.35 13.50
C ARG A 176 -15.57 -14.81 12.79
N PHE A 177 -15.05 -13.65 13.21
CA PHE A 177 -13.75 -13.15 12.77
C PHE A 177 -12.62 -14.07 13.24
N TYR A 178 -12.63 -14.51 14.50
CA TYR A 178 -11.67 -15.51 14.99
C TYR A 178 -11.83 -16.87 14.33
N ARG A 179 -13.06 -17.34 14.02
CA ARG A 179 -13.27 -18.58 13.22
C ARG A 179 -12.75 -18.43 11.80
N HIS A 180 -13.01 -17.31 11.12
CA HIS A 180 -12.54 -17.13 9.75
C HIS A 180 -11.02 -16.99 9.68
N LEU A 181 -10.41 -16.27 10.63
CA LEU A 181 -8.95 -16.20 10.76
C LEU A 181 -8.34 -17.55 11.10
N LYS A 182 -8.95 -18.32 11.99
CA LYS A 182 -8.49 -19.66 12.38
C LYS A 182 -8.63 -20.67 11.23
N ASP A 183 -9.79 -20.75 10.59
CA ASP A 183 -10.04 -21.64 9.45
C ASP A 183 -9.15 -21.28 8.24
N TRP A 184 -8.82 -19.99 8.07
CA TRP A 184 -7.86 -19.55 7.06
C TRP A 184 -6.41 -19.87 7.45
N PHE A 185 -6.04 -19.73 8.73
CA PHE A 185 -4.73 -20.13 9.26
C PHE A 185 -4.49 -21.64 9.13
N GLU A 186 -5.50 -22.46 9.43
CA GLU A 186 -5.43 -23.93 9.33
C GLU A 186 -5.28 -24.37 7.86
N ARG A 187 -5.94 -23.70 6.90
CA ARG A 187 -5.74 -23.94 5.46
C ARG A 187 -4.37 -23.51 4.94
N LEU A 188 -3.75 -22.49 5.55
CA LEU A 188 -2.40 -22.06 5.23
C LEU A 188 -1.32 -22.99 5.79
N PHE A 189 -1.59 -23.69 6.89
CA PHE A 189 -0.68 -24.70 7.42
C PHE A 189 -0.74 -26.03 6.66
N ASP A 190 -1.81 -26.33 5.94
CA ASP A 190 -1.82 -27.40 4.92
C ASP A 190 -0.93 -27.06 3.71
N ALA A 191 -0.60 -25.79 3.45
CA ALA A 191 0.37 -25.42 2.41
C ALA A 191 1.80 -25.83 2.75
N HIS A 192 2.10 -26.16 4.02
CA HIS A 192 3.39 -26.74 4.40
C HIS A 192 3.59 -28.14 3.78
N TRP A 193 2.50 -28.88 3.53
CA TRP A 193 2.52 -30.12 2.74
C TRP A 193 2.83 -29.82 1.26
N PHE A 194 2.24 -28.77 0.69
CA PHE A 194 2.44 -28.35 -0.71
C PHE A 194 3.88 -27.90 -0.99
N PHE A 195 4.47 -27.03 -0.16
CA PHE A 195 5.85 -26.57 -0.36
C PHE A 195 6.89 -27.68 -0.11
N ARG A 196 6.59 -28.66 0.75
CA ARG A 196 7.44 -29.84 0.94
C ARG A 196 7.47 -30.71 -0.31
N HIS A 197 6.31 -30.96 -0.92
CA HIS A 197 6.20 -31.76 -2.15
C HIS A 197 6.72 -31.02 -3.39
N LEU A 198 6.52 -29.70 -3.48
CA LEU A 198 7.06 -28.88 -4.58
C LEU A 198 8.60 -28.87 -4.56
N ARG A 199 9.20 -28.81 -3.37
CA ARG A 199 10.65 -28.88 -3.18
C ARG A 199 11.22 -30.26 -3.52
N ASP A 200 10.53 -31.32 -3.12
CA ASP A 200 10.98 -32.70 -3.39
C ASP A 200 10.79 -33.07 -4.88
N TRP A 201 9.78 -32.51 -5.54
CA TRP A 201 9.62 -32.57 -7.01
C TRP A 201 10.74 -31.83 -7.75
N PHE A 202 11.11 -30.62 -7.32
CA PHE A 202 12.23 -29.87 -7.92
C PHE A 202 13.58 -30.59 -7.84
N LYS A 203 13.83 -31.34 -6.75
CA LYS A 203 15.05 -32.17 -6.59
C LYS A 203 15.09 -33.45 -7.44
N SER A 204 13.98 -33.80 -8.08
CA SER A 204 13.91 -34.97 -8.97
C SER A 204 14.17 -34.61 -10.44
N ILE A 205 14.12 -33.32 -10.77
CA ILE A 205 14.25 -32.78 -12.13
C ILE A 205 15.65 -32.18 -12.37
N PHE A 206 16.34 -31.77 -11.30
CA PHE A 206 17.68 -31.19 -11.31
C PHE A 206 18.58 -31.93 -10.33
#